data_AF-A0A2G6JA77-F1
#
_entry.id   AF-A0A2G6JA77-F1
#
_cell.length_a   1.000
_cell.length_b   1.000
_cell.length_c   1.000
_cell.angle_alpha   90.00
_cell.angle_beta   90.00
_cell.angle_gamma   90.00
#
_symmetry.space_group_name_H-M   'P 1'
#
loop_
_entity.id
_entity.type
_entity.pdbx_description
1 polymer ?
#
loop_
_entity_poly.entity_id
_entity_poly.type
_entity_poly.pdbx_seq_one_letter_code
_entity_poly.pdbx_strand_id
1 'polypeptide(L)'
;ELELSEVRAWRRGLSKALTPMAKALVEVGRARIALAERKVERAEADRDLALAKLDLVNAETAVRHDIEIYELAPLRRAVADARAEVEATARGVEDARGTLDRVTGAMWEAWRGYLAGGGDARILWLGAVEETR
;
A
#
# COMPACT_ATOMS: atom_id res chain seq x y z
N GLU A 1 -12.18 36.57 -29.55
CA GLU A 1 -12.32 35.16 -29.96
C GLU A 1 -10.95 34.52 -29.80
N LEU A 2 -10.80 33.51 -28.95
CA LEU A 2 -9.56 32.72 -28.89
C LEU A 2 -9.42 32.00 -30.23
N GLU A 3 -8.28 32.16 -30.91
CA GLU A 3 -8.07 31.47 -32.18
C GLU A 3 -8.17 29.96 -31.97
N LEU A 4 -8.82 29.25 -32.90
CA LEU A 4 -8.89 27.79 -32.92
C LEU A 4 -7.50 27.12 -32.86
N SER A 5 -6.44 27.83 -33.26
CA SER A 5 -5.04 27.43 -33.16
C SER A 5 -4.57 27.34 -31.69
N GLU A 6 -4.88 28.33 -30.87
CA GLU A 6 -4.56 28.42 -29.44
C GLU A 6 -5.34 27.37 -28.64
N VAL A 7 -6.62 27.16 -28.94
CA VAL A 7 -7.44 26.12 -28.29
C VAL A 7 -6.89 24.72 -28.57
N ARG A 8 -6.42 24.44 -29.80
CA ARG A 8 -5.80 23.15 -30.15
C ARG A 8 -4.40 23.00 -29.54
N ALA A 9 -3.62 24.08 -29.45
CA ALA A 9 -2.33 24.07 -28.76
C ALA A 9 -2.50 23.79 -27.26
N TRP A 10 -3.47 24.46 -26.63
CA TRP A 10 -3.88 24.23 -25.25
C TRP A 10 -4.33 22.79 -25.02
N ARG A 11 -5.24 22.24 -25.84
CA ARG A 11 -5.73 20.86 -25.72
C ARG A 11 -4.61 19.82 -25.87
N ARG A 12 -3.64 20.06 -26.76
CA ARG A 12 -2.46 19.18 -26.92
C ARG A 12 -1.51 19.27 -25.73
N GLY A 13 -1.27 20.47 -25.19
CA GLY A 13 -0.51 20.65 -23.96
C GLY A 13 -1.18 19.97 -22.76
N LEU A 14 -2.52 20.09 -22.67
CA LEU A 14 -3.36 19.46 -21.66
C LEU A 14 -3.23 17.92 -21.72
N SER A 15 -3.39 17.34 -22.92
CA SER A 15 -3.24 15.90 -23.16
C SER A 15 -1.83 15.40 -22.82
N LYS A 16 -0.79 16.13 -23.23
CA LYS A 16 0.61 15.74 -23.01
C LYS A 16 0.99 15.74 -21.52
N ALA A 17 0.35 16.58 -20.71
CA ALA A 17 0.54 16.66 -19.27
C ALA A 17 -0.37 15.72 -18.46
N LEU A 18 -1.63 15.55 -18.88
CA LEU A 18 -2.60 14.71 -18.17
C LEU A 18 -2.28 13.22 -18.28
N THR A 19 -1.77 12.73 -19.41
CA THR A 19 -1.52 11.29 -19.57
C THR A 19 -0.42 10.76 -18.63
N PRO A 20 0.75 11.43 -18.47
CA PRO A 20 1.74 11.02 -17.48
C PRO A 20 1.25 11.15 -16.03
N MET A 21 0.52 12.23 -15.72
CA MET A 21 -0.01 12.49 -14.38
C MET A 21 -1.07 11.46 -13.99
N ALA A 22 -2.00 11.14 -14.90
CA ALA A 22 -3.01 10.10 -14.69
C ALA A 22 -2.37 8.72 -14.51
N LYS A 23 -1.34 8.40 -15.30
CA LYS A 23 -0.57 7.16 -15.13
C LYS A 23 0.10 7.11 -13.75
N ALA A 24 0.75 8.20 -13.32
CA ALA A 24 1.38 8.28 -12.01
C ALA A 24 0.37 8.14 -10.86
N LEU A 25 -0.80 8.76 -10.97
CA LEU A 25 -1.89 8.61 -9.99
C LEU A 25 -2.41 7.18 -9.91
N VAL A 26 -2.57 6.50 -11.04
CA VAL A 26 -2.94 5.07 -11.08
C VAL A 26 -1.88 4.21 -10.39
N GLU A 27 -0.59 4.47 -10.63
CA GLU A 27 0.50 3.74 -9.97
C GLU A 27 0.54 4.00 -8.45
N VAL A 28 0.32 5.24 -8.01
CA VAL A 28 0.16 5.56 -6.58
C VAL A 28 -1.05 4.80 -5.99
N GLY A 29 -2.17 4.76 -6.70
CA GLY A 29 -3.36 4.00 -6.30
C GLY A 29 -3.05 2.52 -6.12
N ARG A 30 -2.38 1.90 -7.10
CA ARG A 30 -1.93 0.49 -7.04
C ARG A 30 -0.99 0.24 -5.87
N ALA A 31 -0.01 1.12 -5.64
CA ALA A 31 0.92 0.99 -4.52
C ALA A 31 0.21 1.10 -3.16
N ARG A 32 -0.83 1.94 -3.05
CA ARG A 32 -1.65 2.03 -1.82
C ARG A 32 -2.45 0.77 -1.57
N ILE A 33 -3.04 0.18 -2.62
CA ILE A 33 -3.76 -1.10 -2.52
C ILE A 33 -2.78 -2.20 -2.07
N ALA A 34 -1.63 -2.32 -2.73
CA ALA A 34 -0.61 -3.29 -2.37
C ALA A 34 -0.14 -3.13 -0.91
N LEU A 35 0.09 -1.89 -0.45
CA LEU A 35 0.43 -1.63 0.95
C LEU A 35 -0.70 -2.05 1.91
N ALA A 36 -1.96 -1.84 1.54
CA ALA A 36 -3.09 -2.28 2.34
C ALA A 36 -3.17 -3.81 2.42
N GLU A 37 -2.99 -4.50 1.29
CA GLU A 37 -2.94 -5.98 1.23
C GLU A 37 -1.83 -6.52 2.14
N ARG A 38 -0.61 -5.97 2.08
CA ARG A 38 0.48 -6.38 2.98
C ARG A 38 0.18 -6.16 4.46
N LYS A 39 -0.56 -5.10 4.80
CA LYS A 39 -1.00 -4.86 6.19
C LYS A 39 -2.03 -5.89 6.64
N VAL A 40 -2.91 -6.35 5.75
CA VAL A 40 -3.86 -7.41 6.05
C VAL A 40 -3.13 -8.73 6.29
N GLU A 41 -2.22 -9.13 5.38
CA GLU A 41 -1.38 -10.33 5.55
C GLU A 41 -0.60 -10.30 6.88
N ARG A 42 -0.06 -9.14 7.24
CA ARG A 42 0.63 -8.97 8.53
C ARG A 42 -0.32 -9.16 9.72
N ALA A 43 -1.52 -8.62 9.66
CA ALA A 43 -2.52 -8.78 10.72
C ALA A 43 -2.98 -10.24 10.86
N GLU A 44 -3.09 -10.97 9.75
CA GLU A 44 -3.37 -12.41 9.74
C GLU A 44 -2.22 -13.19 10.39
N ALA A 45 -0.97 -12.90 10.05
CA ALA A 45 0.19 -13.52 10.69
C ALA A 45 0.26 -13.24 12.21
N ASP A 46 -0.04 -12.00 12.63
CA ASP A 46 -0.11 -11.65 14.07
C ASP A 46 -1.24 -12.41 14.79
N ARG A 47 -2.39 -12.61 14.14
CA ARG A 47 -3.49 -13.45 14.65
C ARG A 47 -3.05 -14.89 14.81
N ASP A 48 -2.40 -15.46 13.81
CA ASP A 48 -1.99 -16.87 13.83
C ASP A 48 -0.91 -17.12 14.89
N LEU A 49 0.00 -16.16 15.09
CA LEU A 49 0.94 -16.19 16.21
C LEU A 49 0.23 -16.16 17.57
N ALA A 50 -0.83 -15.34 17.71
CA ALA A 50 -1.60 -15.28 18.95
C ALA A 50 -2.31 -16.62 19.24
N LEU A 51 -2.88 -17.26 18.21
CA LEU A 51 -3.51 -18.57 18.32
C LEU A 51 -2.49 -19.66 18.69
N ALA A 52 -1.35 -19.72 18.01
CA ALA A 52 -0.30 -20.70 18.32
C ALA A 52 0.22 -20.56 19.77
N LYS A 53 0.35 -19.31 20.27
CA LYS A 53 0.71 -19.05 21.66
C LYS A 53 -0.37 -19.50 22.64
N LEU A 54 -1.65 -19.25 22.31
CA LEU A 54 -2.78 -19.68 23.14
C LEU A 54 -2.80 -21.20 23.26
N ASP A 55 -2.62 -21.92 22.15
CA ASP A 55 -2.58 -23.39 22.15
C ASP A 55 -1.43 -23.93 22.99
N LEU A 56 -0.23 -23.33 22.88
CA LEU A 56 0.90 -23.70 23.72
C LEU A 56 0.62 -23.46 25.21
N VAL A 57 0.06 -22.31 25.57
CA VAL A 57 -0.27 -21.99 26.98
C VAL A 57 -1.32 -22.94 27.53
N ASN A 58 -2.33 -23.29 26.73
CA ASN A 58 -3.35 -24.26 27.12
C ASN A 58 -2.74 -25.65 27.36
N ALA A 59 -1.85 -26.10 26.47
CA ALA A 59 -1.15 -27.37 26.63
C ALA A 59 -0.20 -27.37 27.85
N GLU A 60 0.55 -26.28 28.07
CA GLU A 60 1.41 -26.13 29.25
C GLU A 60 0.62 -26.10 30.56
N THR A 61 -0.60 -25.53 30.53
CA THR A 61 -1.53 -25.55 31.66
C THR A 61 -2.08 -26.97 31.88
N ALA A 62 -2.44 -27.68 30.81
CA ALA A 62 -2.89 -29.07 30.91
C ALA A 62 -1.81 -29.98 31.51
N VAL A 63 -0.56 -29.91 31.04
CA VAL A 63 0.59 -30.65 31.62
C VAL A 63 0.78 -30.39 33.12
N ARG A 64 0.46 -29.18 33.58
CA ARG A 64 0.59 -28.83 35.00
C ARG A 64 -0.48 -29.50 35.86
N HIS A 65 -1.67 -29.71 35.30
CA HIS A 65 -2.85 -30.17 36.04
C HIS A 65 -3.21 -31.63 35.74
N ASP A 66 -2.65 -32.22 34.70
CA ASP A 66 -2.88 -33.59 34.24
C ASP A 66 -1.55 -34.35 34.12
N ILE A 67 -1.55 -35.64 34.48
CA ILE A 67 -0.34 -36.49 34.52
C ILE A 67 -0.06 -37.10 33.13
N GLU A 68 -0.95 -36.91 32.15
CA GLU A 68 -0.72 -37.35 30.78
C GLU A 68 0.46 -36.62 30.12
N ILE A 69 1.25 -37.36 29.35
CA ILE A 69 2.41 -36.82 28.64
C ILE A 69 1.92 -36.04 27.41
N TYR A 70 1.89 -34.71 27.51
CA TYR A 70 1.69 -33.86 26.33
C TYR A 70 3.02 -33.55 25.63
N GLU A 71 3.06 -33.79 24.33
CA GLU A 71 4.17 -33.42 23.47
C GLU A 71 4.12 -31.92 23.13
N LEU A 72 4.90 -31.11 23.85
CA LEU A 72 4.94 -29.65 23.65
C LEU A 72 5.83 -29.21 22.48
N ALA A 73 6.72 -30.08 21.99
CA ALA A 73 7.70 -29.72 20.96
C ALA A 73 7.06 -29.24 19.64
N PRO A 74 5.99 -29.89 19.11
CA PRO A 74 5.30 -29.41 17.91
C PRO A 74 4.67 -28.03 18.10
N LEU A 75 4.08 -27.76 19.28
CA LEU A 75 3.45 -26.47 19.58
C LEU A 75 4.48 -25.34 19.68
N ARG A 76 5.63 -25.61 20.31
CA ARG A 76 6.76 -24.67 20.35
C ARG A 76 7.29 -24.35 18.95
N ARG A 77 7.35 -25.35 18.08
CA ARG A 77 7.73 -25.16 16.67
C ARG A 77 6.70 -24.31 15.92
N ALA A 78 5.41 -24.58 16.09
CA ALA A 78 4.35 -23.76 15.48
C ALA A 78 4.44 -22.28 15.90
N VAL A 79 4.73 -22.00 17.18
CA VAL A 79 4.97 -20.62 17.64
C VAL A 79 6.21 -20.00 16.99
N ALA A 80 7.30 -20.76 16.82
CA ALA A 80 8.51 -20.27 16.16
C ALA A 80 8.28 -19.97 14.68
N ASP A 81 7.59 -20.86 13.98
CA ASP A 81 7.24 -20.70 12.56
C ASP A 81 6.32 -19.49 12.37
N ALA A 82 5.29 -19.33 13.21
CA ALA A 82 4.41 -18.16 13.17
C ALA A 82 5.14 -16.84 13.47
N ARG A 83 6.15 -16.83 14.36
CA ARG A 83 7.00 -15.65 14.58
C ARG A 83 7.82 -15.31 13.34
N ALA A 84 8.37 -16.30 12.65
CA ALA A 84 9.13 -16.08 11.43
C ALA A 84 8.24 -15.50 10.32
N GLU A 85 6.99 -15.95 10.20
CA GLU A 85 6.02 -15.43 9.24
C GLU A 85 5.63 -13.97 9.54
N VAL A 86 5.41 -13.66 10.81
CA VAL A 86 5.23 -12.29 11.30
C VAL A 86 6.41 -11.41 10.87
N GLU A 87 7.65 -11.84 11.11
CA GLU A 87 8.84 -11.07 10.66
C GLU A 87 8.94 -10.92 9.14
N ALA A 88 8.58 -11.96 8.38
CA ALA A 88 8.56 -11.92 6.92
C ALA A 88 7.54 -10.91 6.39
N THR A 89 6.31 -10.93 6.89
CA THR A 89 5.25 -9.99 6.52
C THR A 89 5.57 -8.56 6.93
N ALA A 90 6.26 -8.33 8.05
CA ALA A 90 6.74 -6.99 8.42
C ALA A 90 7.71 -6.42 7.38
N ARG A 91 8.67 -7.21 6.88
CA ARG A 91 9.57 -6.77 5.80
C ARG A 91 8.78 -6.42 4.54
N GLY A 92 7.79 -7.25 4.17
CA GLY A 92 6.91 -6.97 3.04
C GLY A 92 6.11 -5.66 3.16
N VAL A 93 5.67 -5.30 4.37
CA VAL A 93 5.03 -4.00 4.63
C VAL A 93 6.00 -2.84 4.43
N GLU A 94 7.24 -2.94 4.91
CA GLU A 94 8.23 -1.87 4.73
C GLU A 94 8.63 -1.70 3.25
N ASP A 95 8.79 -2.80 2.51
CA ASP A 95 9.07 -2.77 1.06
C ASP A 95 7.92 -2.10 0.28
N ALA A 96 6.67 -2.39 0.66
CA ALA A 96 5.48 -1.77 0.08
C ALA A 96 5.41 -0.26 0.41
N ARG A 97 5.79 0.16 1.62
CA ARG A 97 5.92 1.58 1.97
C ARG A 97 6.99 2.28 1.14
N GLY A 98 8.18 1.70 1.05
CA GLY A 98 9.25 2.24 0.21
C GLY A 98 8.84 2.36 -1.25
N THR A 99 8.01 1.43 -1.74
CA THR A 99 7.42 1.52 -3.08
C THR A 99 6.43 2.66 -3.22
N LEU A 100 5.51 2.81 -2.27
CA LEU A 100 4.56 3.92 -2.25
C LEU A 100 5.29 5.27 -2.24
N ASP A 101 6.28 5.43 -1.36
CA ASP A 101 7.05 6.67 -1.25
C ASP A 101 7.76 7.02 -2.55
N ARG A 102 8.38 6.03 -3.20
CA ARG A 102 9.06 6.22 -4.49
C ARG A 102 8.10 6.66 -5.58
N VAL A 103 6.94 6.00 -5.72
CA VAL A 103 5.98 6.36 -6.79
C VAL A 103 5.29 7.69 -6.51
N THR A 104 5.03 8.01 -5.24
CA THR A 104 4.53 9.33 -4.83
C THR A 104 5.57 10.43 -5.09
N GLY A 105 6.85 10.17 -4.82
CA GLY A 105 7.95 11.08 -5.15
C GLY A 105 8.04 11.36 -6.66
N ALA A 106 8.02 10.31 -7.48
CA ALA A 106 8.05 10.42 -8.94
C ALA A 106 6.82 11.20 -9.49
N MET A 107 5.63 10.98 -8.91
CA MET A 107 4.44 11.75 -9.25
C MET A 107 4.62 13.25 -8.96
N TRP A 108 5.16 13.60 -7.79
CA TRP A 108 5.41 15.00 -7.43
C TRP A 108 6.51 15.65 -8.27
N GLU A 109 7.53 14.91 -8.65
CA GLU A 109 8.56 15.38 -9.59
C GLU A 109 7.97 15.69 -10.97
N ALA A 110 7.14 14.79 -11.50
CA ALA A 110 6.43 15.02 -12.76
C ALA A 110 5.53 16.27 -12.70
N TRP A 111 4.82 16.44 -11.58
CA TRP A 111 3.99 17.62 -11.34
C TRP A 111 4.80 18.92 -11.29
N ARG A 112 5.91 18.94 -10.54
CA ARG A 112 6.80 20.11 -10.47
C ARG A 112 7.38 20.45 -11.85
N GLY A 113 7.77 19.44 -12.63
CA GLY A 113 8.23 19.63 -14.00
C GLY A 113 7.17 20.24 -14.90
N TYR A 114 5.91 19.81 -14.77
CA TYR A 114 4.78 20.39 -15.50
C TYR A 114 4.58 21.88 -15.17
N LEU A 115 4.58 22.24 -13.87
CA LEU A 115 4.42 23.63 -13.45
C LEU A 115 5.58 24.52 -13.92
N ALA A 116 6.83 24.03 -13.81
CA ALA A 116 8.00 24.76 -14.30
C ALA A 116 7.97 24.99 -15.81
N GLY A 117 7.33 24.09 -16.57
CA GLY A 117 7.11 24.22 -18.02
C GLY A 117 5.98 25.18 -18.42
N GLY A 118 5.43 25.96 -17.49
CA GLY A 118 4.30 26.86 -17.75
C GLY A 118 2.92 26.17 -17.66
N GLY A 119 2.87 24.99 -17.05
CA GLY A 119 1.62 24.27 -16.80
C GLY A 119 0.69 25.01 -15.83
N ASP A 120 -0.62 24.83 -16.02
CA ASP A 120 -1.64 25.46 -15.20
C ASP A 120 -2.09 24.53 -14.07
N ALA A 121 -1.86 24.95 -12.82
CA ALA A 121 -2.24 24.19 -11.63
C ALA A 121 -3.76 23.93 -11.52
N ARG A 122 -4.59 24.73 -12.20
CA ARG A 122 -6.06 24.57 -12.22
C ARG A 122 -6.51 23.25 -12.84
N ILE A 123 -5.66 22.57 -13.60
CA ILE A 123 -5.96 21.28 -14.23
C ILE A 123 -6.33 20.17 -13.24
N LEU A 124 -5.85 20.25 -11.98
CA LEU A 124 -6.22 19.31 -10.91
C LEU A 124 -7.63 19.55 -10.37
N TRP A 125 -8.19 20.74 -10.58
CA TRP A 125 -9.46 21.19 -10.00
C TRP A 125 -10.60 21.18 -11.02
N LEU A 126 -10.28 21.25 -12.32
CA LEU A 126 -11.28 21.33 -13.40
C LEU A 126 -12.09 20.04 -13.62
N GLY A 127 -11.69 18.91 -13.02
CA GLY A 127 -12.52 17.69 -12.97
C GLY A 127 -13.63 17.70 -11.91
N ALA A 128 -13.63 18.68 -11.00
CA ALA A 128 -14.61 18.76 -9.90
C ALA A 128 -15.72 19.82 -10.12
N VAL A 129 -15.63 20.61 -11.20
CA VAL A 129 -16.47 21.82 -11.38
C VAL A 129 -17.51 21.67 -12.52
N GLU A 130 -17.43 20.63 -13.37
CA GLU A 130 -18.40 20.47 -14.46
C GLU A 130 -19.75 19.84 -14.05
N GLU A 131 -19.95 19.43 -12.79
CA GLU A 131 -21.19 18.81 -12.33
C GLU A 131 -22.23 19.77 -11.72
N THR A 132 -22.02 21.10 -11.80
CA THR A 132 -22.96 22.10 -11.23
C THR A 132 -23.44 23.16 -12.22
N ARG A 133 -23.91 22.74 -13.41
CA ARG A 133 -24.74 23.61 -14.26
C ARG A 133 -25.81 22.88 -15.07
#